data_AF-A0A0W0ZGW7-F1
#
_entry.id   AF-A0A0W0ZGW7-F1
#
_cell.length_a   1.000
_cell.length_b   1.000
_cell.length_c   1.000
_cell.angle_alpha   90.00
_cell.angle_beta   90.00
_cell.angle_gamma   90.00
#
_symmetry.space_group_name_H-M   'P 1'
#
loop_
_entity.id
_entity.type
_entity.pdbx_description
1 polymer ?
#
loop_
_entity_poly.entity_id
_entity_poly.type
_entity_poly.pdbx_seq_one_letter_code
_entity_poly.pdbx_strand_id
1 'polypeptide(L)'
;MYSKDKEQQPKPQQAKTEYQIGVCVKETNQENGPGHVTAMLIKKKEGQTQIHTTSFYPGLLGSIVNGLSFGSIPVLGQLAKDHVQDVQEADHVLITSVPEEQFKKAVEGYTEFSEDVKSGHRLYSVFGKANPLAQGFKKIVKGASGAQLVVEKHKQEMGCYPPEDMCGIHVFDNDHPKVPKMRVDNCASSVTHILQSAGYSFDNPTIPTFFTSELTKHGFAKVDKDEFMKEHCSDHKM
;
A
#
# COMPACT_ATOMS: atom_id res chain seq x y z
N MET A 1 19.78 11.83 -67.42
CA MET A 1 18.79 11.98 -66.34
C MET A 1 19.14 10.98 -65.26
N TYR A 2 19.79 11.41 -64.17
CA TYR A 2 20.07 10.55 -63.02
C TYR A 2 19.00 10.82 -61.96
N SER A 3 18.07 9.88 -61.78
CA SER A 3 17.17 9.87 -60.63
C SER A 3 18.00 9.60 -59.39
N LYS A 4 18.05 10.58 -58.47
CA LYS A 4 18.49 10.37 -57.10
C LYS A 4 17.37 9.66 -56.36
N ASP A 5 17.50 8.35 -56.17
CA ASP A 5 16.74 7.63 -55.17
C ASP A 5 17.09 8.22 -53.80
N LYS A 6 16.11 8.91 -53.21
CA LYS A 6 16.22 9.43 -51.84
C LYS A 6 16.13 8.23 -50.91
N GLU A 7 17.27 7.87 -50.30
CA GLU A 7 17.31 7.06 -49.09
C GLU A 7 16.36 7.68 -48.05
N GLN A 8 15.26 6.99 -47.80
CA GLN A 8 14.39 7.29 -46.68
C GLN A 8 15.13 6.91 -45.40
N GLN A 9 15.63 7.92 -44.67
CA GLN A 9 16.11 7.73 -43.31
C GLN A 9 15.00 7.09 -42.45
N PRO A 10 15.33 6.09 -41.62
CA PRO A 10 14.35 5.47 -40.73
C PRO A 10 13.83 6.52 -39.75
N LYS A 11 12.50 6.70 -39.72
CA LYS A 11 11.84 7.54 -38.71
C LYS A 11 12.29 7.09 -37.31
N PRO A 12 12.69 8.00 -36.41
CA PRO A 12 13.01 7.63 -35.04
C PRO A 12 11.81 6.92 -34.42
N GLN A 13 12.00 5.65 -34.03
CA GLN A 13 11.03 4.89 -33.27
C GLN A 13 10.75 5.67 -31.98
N GLN A 14 9.52 6.15 -31.82
CA GLN A 14 9.08 6.73 -30.55
C GLN A 14 9.33 5.71 -29.44
N ALA A 15 10.08 6.11 -28.42
CA ALA A 15 10.38 5.26 -27.28
C ALA A 15 9.07 4.77 -26.65
N LYS A 16 8.85 3.45 -26.69
CA LYS A 16 7.64 2.83 -26.17
C LYS A 16 7.64 2.98 -24.64
N THR A 17 6.53 3.49 -24.10
CA THR A 17 6.33 3.50 -22.64
C THR A 17 5.81 2.13 -22.21
N GLU A 18 6.41 1.57 -21.17
CA GLU A 18 6.03 0.28 -20.62
C GLU A 18 5.49 0.45 -19.20
N TYR A 19 4.42 -0.28 -18.90
CA TYR A 19 3.73 -0.24 -17.61
C TYR A 19 3.66 -1.65 -17.06
N GLN A 20 4.09 -1.81 -15.80
CA GLN A 20 4.16 -3.10 -15.15
C GLN A 20 3.66 -3.00 -13.71
N ILE A 21 3.10 -4.09 -13.21
CA ILE A 21 2.81 -4.29 -11.78
C ILE A 21 3.74 -5.39 -11.30
N GLY A 22 4.59 -5.06 -10.34
CA GLY A 22 5.43 -6.00 -9.62
C GLY A 22 4.85 -6.32 -8.24
N VAL A 23 5.06 -7.54 -7.76
CA VAL A 23 4.74 -7.95 -6.40
C VAL A 23 5.93 -8.70 -5.82
N CYS A 24 6.43 -8.21 -4.69
CA CYS A 24 7.43 -8.89 -3.88
C CYS A 24 6.70 -9.75 -2.84
N VAL A 25 7.09 -11.01 -2.72
CA VAL A 25 6.56 -11.95 -1.74
C VAL A 25 7.72 -12.49 -0.92
N LYS A 26 7.69 -12.19 0.38
CA LYS A 26 8.45 -12.89 1.41
C LYS A 26 7.50 -13.90 2.06
N GLU A 27 7.81 -15.17 1.92
CA GLU A 27 7.01 -16.26 2.43
C GLU A 27 7.01 -16.29 3.96
N THR A 28 5.90 -16.74 4.54
CA THR A 28 5.82 -17.08 5.96
C THR A 28 6.28 -18.52 6.15
N ASN A 29 7.45 -18.73 6.74
CA ASN A 29 7.99 -20.05 7.07
C ASN A 29 8.91 -20.00 8.31
N GLN A 30 9.48 -21.14 8.74
CA GLN A 30 10.32 -21.20 9.94
C GLN A 30 11.65 -20.44 9.81
N GLU A 31 12.16 -20.29 8.58
CA GLU A 31 13.45 -19.64 8.29
C GLU A 31 13.29 -18.12 8.16
N ASN A 32 12.22 -17.67 7.49
CA ASN A 32 11.92 -16.27 7.19
C ASN A 32 11.08 -15.58 8.28
N GLY A 33 10.42 -16.35 9.14
CA GLY A 33 9.50 -15.84 10.15
C GLY A 33 8.20 -15.29 9.54
N PRO A 34 7.67 -14.16 10.03
CA PRO A 34 6.47 -13.55 9.45
C PRO A 34 6.76 -13.06 8.04
N GLY A 35 5.98 -13.57 7.07
CA GLY A 35 6.08 -13.14 5.68
C GLY A 35 5.59 -11.70 5.48
N HIS A 36 5.84 -11.18 4.28
CA HIS A 36 5.44 -9.84 3.87
C HIS A 36 5.14 -9.80 2.37
N VAL A 37 4.27 -8.89 1.96
CA VAL A 37 4.00 -8.66 0.54
C VAL A 37 3.96 -7.17 0.23
N THR A 38 4.55 -6.82 -0.91
CA THR A 38 4.66 -5.44 -1.39
C THR A 38 4.26 -5.36 -2.85
N ALA A 39 3.49 -4.35 -3.21
CA ALA A 39 3.17 -4.04 -4.61
C ALA A 39 4.08 -2.92 -5.12
N MET A 40 4.49 -3.02 -6.38
CA MET A 40 5.28 -2.03 -7.10
C MET A 40 4.57 -1.67 -8.40
N LEU A 41 4.38 -0.38 -8.65
CA LEU A 41 3.90 0.13 -9.95
C LEU A 41 5.10 0.68 -10.70
N ILE A 42 5.52 0.00 -11.75
CA ILE A 42 6.74 0.29 -12.50
C ILE A 42 6.36 0.90 -13.84
N LYS A 43 6.85 2.11 -14.10
CA LYS A 43 6.71 2.81 -15.38
C LYS A 43 8.08 3.03 -15.99
N LYS A 44 8.30 2.52 -17.20
CA LYS A 44 9.55 2.71 -17.96
C LYS A 44 9.28 3.62 -19.16
N LYS A 45 10.04 4.71 -19.29
CA LYS A 45 9.96 5.63 -20.44
C LYS A 45 11.34 6.19 -20.74
N GLU A 46 11.80 6.04 -22.00
CA GLU A 46 13.02 6.70 -22.50
C GLU A 46 14.26 6.47 -21.60
N GLY A 47 14.43 5.25 -21.08
CA GLY A 47 15.55 4.90 -20.18
C GLY A 47 15.39 5.36 -18.73
N GLN A 48 14.30 6.05 -18.39
CA GLN A 48 13.93 6.38 -17.02
C GLN A 48 12.93 5.37 -16.47
N THR A 49 13.16 4.92 -15.24
CA THR A 49 12.24 4.05 -14.51
C THR A 49 11.70 4.79 -13.29
N GLN A 50 10.38 4.81 -13.16
CA GLN A 50 9.68 5.31 -11.98
C GLN A 50 8.96 4.15 -11.30
N ILE A 51 9.16 4.01 -9.98
CA ILE A 51 8.55 2.96 -9.17
C ILE A 51 7.76 3.60 -8.03
N HIS A 52 6.49 3.22 -7.93
CA HIS A 52 5.68 3.51 -6.75
C HIS A 52 5.51 2.24 -5.92
N THR A 53 5.88 2.30 -4.65
CA THR A 53 5.90 1.13 -3.76
C THR A 53 4.77 1.21 -2.74
N THR A 54 4.02 0.13 -2.60
CA THR A 54 2.99 -0.04 -1.58
C THR A 54 3.36 -1.21 -0.68
N SER A 55 4.08 -0.89 0.40
CA SER A 55 4.50 -1.82 1.43
C SER A 55 3.94 -1.36 2.76
N PHE A 56 2.93 -2.05 3.28
CA PHE A 56 2.19 -1.61 4.46
C PHE A 56 2.59 -2.43 5.70
N TYR A 57 3.11 -1.74 6.70
CA TYR A 57 3.65 -2.35 7.92
C TYR A 57 3.31 -1.50 9.16
N PRO A 58 3.51 -2.01 10.38
CA PRO A 58 3.20 -1.22 11.58
C PRO A 58 4.15 -0.03 11.72
N GLY A 59 3.63 1.10 12.21
CA GLY A 59 4.42 2.28 12.62
C GLY A 59 5.49 1.93 13.63
N LEU A 60 6.56 2.73 13.80
CA LEU A 60 7.68 2.39 14.72
C LEU A 60 7.23 1.99 16.14
N LEU A 61 6.41 2.82 16.78
CA LEU A 61 5.82 2.51 18.09
C LEU A 61 4.80 1.37 18.00
N GLY A 62 4.09 1.30 16.87
CA GLY A 62 3.15 0.23 16.55
C GLY A 62 3.83 -1.13 16.46
N SER A 63 5.04 -1.24 15.93
CA SER A 63 5.78 -2.49 15.78
C SER A 63 6.11 -3.11 17.14
N ILE A 64 6.41 -2.28 18.14
CA ILE A 64 6.65 -2.74 19.52
C ILE A 64 5.36 -3.29 20.11
N VAL A 65 4.26 -2.52 20.05
CA VAL A 65 2.95 -2.94 20.58
C VAL A 65 2.45 -4.18 19.86
N ASN A 66 2.61 -4.24 18.55
CA ASN A 66 2.22 -5.36 17.72
C ASN A 66 3.04 -6.61 18.07
N GLY A 67 4.36 -6.48 18.23
CA GLY A 67 5.23 -7.58 18.68
C GLY A 67 4.84 -8.13 20.06
N LEU A 68 4.63 -7.25 21.04
CA LEU A 68 4.22 -7.65 22.41
C LEU A 68 2.83 -8.26 22.47
N SER A 69 1.94 -7.87 21.54
CA SER A 69 0.57 -8.38 21.45
C SER A 69 0.41 -9.51 20.44
N PHE A 70 1.50 -10.05 19.88
CA PHE A 70 1.46 -11.07 18.82
C PHE A 70 0.55 -10.68 17.64
N GLY A 71 0.53 -9.40 17.28
CA GLY A 71 -0.24 -8.86 16.17
C GLY A 71 -1.72 -8.61 16.45
N SER A 72 -2.17 -8.84 17.68
CA SER A 72 -3.59 -8.77 18.09
C SER A 72 -4.08 -7.35 18.39
N ILE A 73 -3.20 -6.38 18.62
CA ILE A 73 -3.59 -4.97 18.77
C ILE A 73 -3.39 -4.25 17.43
N PRO A 74 -4.45 -3.71 16.82
CA PRO A 74 -4.31 -2.84 15.66
C PRO A 74 -3.55 -1.57 16.04
N VAL A 75 -2.59 -1.19 15.22
CA VAL A 75 -1.73 -0.01 15.43
C VAL A 75 -1.80 0.90 14.21
N LEU A 76 -1.33 2.15 14.32
CA LEU A 76 -1.15 2.98 13.14
C LEU A 76 -0.16 2.29 12.19
N GLY A 77 -0.56 2.14 10.93
CA GLY A 77 0.33 1.61 9.91
C GLY A 77 1.15 2.72 9.26
N GLN A 78 2.16 2.31 8.50
CA GLN A 78 2.99 3.18 7.69
C GLN A 78 3.34 2.50 6.36
N LEU A 79 3.75 3.30 5.38
CA LEU A 79 4.21 2.82 4.08
C LEU A 79 5.73 2.90 4.00
N ALA A 80 6.33 1.96 3.27
CA ALA A 80 7.78 1.98 3.05
C ALA A 80 8.15 3.17 2.18
N LYS A 81 9.35 3.70 2.41
CA LYS A 81 9.87 4.82 1.64
C LYS A 81 10.23 4.41 0.21
N ASP A 82 10.72 3.19 0.05
CA ASP A 82 11.17 2.61 -1.21
C ASP A 82 10.93 1.08 -1.23
N HIS A 83 11.20 0.45 -2.37
CA HIS A 83 11.08 -0.99 -2.59
C HIS A 83 12.36 -1.79 -2.30
N VAL A 84 13.50 -1.15 -2.02
CA VAL A 84 14.81 -1.83 -2.08
C VAL A 84 14.90 -2.94 -1.05
N GLN A 85 14.55 -2.64 0.21
CA GLN A 85 14.56 -3.65 1.27
C GLN A 85 13.56 -4.79 1.00
N ASP A 86 12.36 -4.45 0.51
CA ASP A 86 11.33 -5.46 0.21
C ASP A 86 11.75 -6.39 -0.90
N VAL A 87 12.43 -5.89 -1.93
CA VAL A 87 12.99 -6.74 -2.99
C VAL A 87 14.10 -7.62 -2.43
N GLN A 88 15.03 -7.07 -1.63
CA GLN A 88 16.13 -7.83 -1.04
C GLN A 88 15.64 -9.01 -0.19
N GLU A 89 14.65 -8.75 0.66
CA GLU A 89 14.06 -9.73 1.57
C GLU A 89 13.06 -10.68 0.90
N ALA A 90 12.61 -10.39 -0.33
CA ALA A 90 11.66 -11.25 -1.03
C ALA A 90 12.29 -12.59 -1.43
N ASP A 91 11.50 -13.65 -1.24
CA ASP A 91 11.75 -14.98 -1.82
C ASP A 91 11.37 -15.00 -3.30
N HIS A 92 10.33 -14.24 -3.66
CA HIS A 92 9.80 -14.15 -5.02
C HIS A 92 9.51 -12.71 -5.42
N VAL A 93 9.93 -12.36 -6.63
CA VAL A 93 9.50 -11.15 -7.32
C VAL A 93 8.70 -11.60 -8.53
N LEU A 94 7.43 -11.18 -8.61
CA LEU A 94 6.54 -11.51 -9.71
C LEU A 94 6.09 -10.24 -10.43
N ILE A 95 6.09 -10.24 -11.76
CA ILE A 95 5.76 -9.06 -12.57
C ILE A 95 4.76 -9.45 -13.65
N THR A 96 3.89 -8.50 -13.98
CA THR A 96 3.07 -8.57 -15.18
C THR A 96 3.06 -7.22 -15.90
N SER A 97 3.05 -7.26 -17.22
CA SER A 97 2.90 -6.07 -18.06
C SER A 97 1.41 -5.76 -18.22
N VAL A 98 1.05 -4.49 -18.06
CA VAL A 98 -0.35 -4.05 -18.09
C VAL A 98 -0.56 -2.91 -19.10
N PRO A 99 -1.76 -2.75 -19.65
CA PRO A 99 -2.11 -1.55 -20.42
C PRO A 99 -2.05 -0.29 -19.56
N GLU A 100 -1.82 0.86 -20.20
CA GLU A 100 -1.76 2.17 -19.52
C GLU A 100 -3.01 2.45 -18.68
N GLU A 101 -4.20 2.16 -19.20
CA GLU A 101 -5.48 2.37 -18.50
C GLU A 101 -5.58 1.53 -17.22
N GLN A 102 -5.04 0.31 -17.24
CA GLN A 102 -5.01 -0.56 -16.08
C GLN A 102 -4.01 -0.04 -15.03
N PHE A 103 -2.85 0.45 -15.50
CA PHE A 103 -1.84 1.08 -14.66
C PHE A 103 -2.34 2.34 -13.98
N LYS A 104 -3.07 3.22 -14.70
CA LYS A 104 -3.66 4.44 -14.13
C LYS A 104 -4.57 4.12 -12.94
N LYS A 105 -5.45 3.13 -13.08
CA LYS A 105 -6.32 2.70 -11.97
C LYS A 105 -5.53 2.11 -10.80
N ALA A 106 -4.43 1.41 -11.07
CA ALA A 106 -3.53 0.94 -10.02
C ALA A 106 -2.89 2.12 -9.26
N VAL A 107 -2.48 3.17 -9.97
CA VAL A 107 -1.93 4.40 -9.37
C VAL A 107 -2.98 5.16 -8.56
N GLU A 108 -4.24 5.21 -9.02
CA GLU A 108 -5.36 5.76 -8.26
C GLU A 108 -5.56 4.98 -6.96
N GLY A 109 -5.59 3.64 -7.01
CA GLY A 109 -5.67 2.79 -5.82
C GLY A 109 -4.48 2.98 -4.86
N TYR A 110 -3.27 3.15 -5.40
CA TYR A 110 -2.08 3.48 -4.60
C TYR A 110 -2.23 4.83 -3.88
N THR A 111 -2.74 5.83 -4.58
CA THR A 111 -2.92 7.18 -4.04
C THR A 111 -3.98 7.16 -2.94
N GLU A 112 -5.14 6.55 -3.19
CA GLU A 112 -6.22 6.37 -2.20
C GLU A 112 -5.69 5.66 -0.95
N PHE A 113 -5.02 4.52 -1.11
CA PHE A 113 -4.46 3.76 0.01
C PHE A 113 -3.44 4.57 0.80
N SER A 114 -2.56 5.30 0.10
CA SER A 114 -1.51 6.11 0.72
C SER A 114 -2.08 7.28 1.52
N GLU A 115 -3.10 7.96 1.00
CA GLU A 115 -3.80 9.03 1.71
C GLU A 115 -4.53 8.49 2.94
N ASP A 116 -5.19 7.34 2.83
CA ASP A 116 -5.83 6.65 3.95
C ASP A 116 -4.85 6.26 5.06
N VAL A 117 -3.64 5.79 4.71
CA VAL A 117 -2.60 5.49 5.70
C VAL A 117 -2.08 6.77 6.36
N LYS A 118 -1.77 7.80 5.56
CA LYS A 118 -1.27 9.09 6.07
C LYS A 118 -2.26 9.80 6.99
N SER A 119 -3.56 9.72 6.66
CA SER A 119 -4.65 10.26 7.49
C SER A 119 -4.97 9.40 8.71
N GLY A 120 -4.30 8.25 8.88
CA GLY A 120 -4.53 7.33 10.00
C GLY A 120 -5.82 6.52 9.89
N HIS A 121 -6.52 6.56 8.75
CA HIS A 121 -7.76 5.79 8.53
C HIS A 121 -7.51 4.29 8.36
N ARG A 122 -6.27 3.87 8.10
CA ARG A 122 -5.86 2.47 8.01
C ARG A 122 -4.95 2.07 9.16
N LEU A 123 -5.45 1.19 10.00
CA LEU A 123 -4.71 0.55 11.08
C LEU A 123 -4.10 -0.77 10.56
N TYR A 124 -2.88 -1.04 10.98
CA TYR A 124 -2.18 -2.30 10.73
C TYR A 124 -2.47 -3.32 11.84
N SER A 125 -2.80 -4.56 11.45
CA SER A 125 -2.78 -5.74 12.32
C SER A 125 -2.34 -6.94 11.49
N VAL A 126 -1.53 -7.84 12.06
CA VAL A 126 -0.97 -9.01 11.33
C VAL A 126 -2.07 -9.85 10.68
N PHE A 127 -3.15 -10.10 11.43
CA PHE A 127 -4.30 -10.89 10.96
C PHE A 127 -5.38 -10.03 10.29
N GLY A 128 -5.13 -8.72 10.09
CA GLY A 128 -6.08 -7.80 9.48
C GLY A 128 -7.47 -7.87 10.11
N LYS A 129 -8.50 -8.13 9.29
CA LYS A 129 -9.89 -8.26 9.73
C LYS A 129 -10.19 -9.56 10.49
N ALA A 130 -9.35 -10.59 10.36
CA ALA A 130 -9.53 -11.87 11.05
C ALA A 130 -9.13 -11.78 12.53
N ASN A 131 -8.49 -10.69 12.95
CA ASN A 131 -8.18 -10.43 14.35
C ASN A 131 -9.48 -10.19 15.15
N PRO A 132 -9.81 -11.05 16.13
CA PRO A 132 -11.05 -10.92 16.90
C PRO A 132 -11.12 -9.64 17.73
N LEU A 133 -9.98 -9.07 18.13
CA LEU A 133 -9.90 -7.82 18.89
C LEU A 133 -10.05 -6.59 17.99
N ALA A 134 -9.83 -6.73 16.67
CA ALA A 134 -9.83 -5.61 15.74
C ALA A 134 -11.17 -4.87 15.69
N GLN A 135 -12.30 -5.58 15.84
CA GLN A 135 -13.61 -4.93 15.83
C GLN A 135 -13.84 -4.05 17.07
N GLY A 136 -13.39 -4.51 18.25
CA GLY A 136 -13.48 -3.74 19.50
C GLY A 136 -12.59 -2.51 19.46
N PHE A 137 -11.31 -2.68 19.10
CA PHE A 137 -10.36 -1.58 18.96
C PHE A 137 -10.80 -0.55 17.93
N LYS A 138 -11.35 -1.00 16.79
CA LYS A 138 -11.91 -0.09 15.78
C LYS A 138 -13.01 0.82 16.35
N LYS A 139 -13.88 0.30 17.23
CA LYS A 139 -14.93 1.12 17.88
C LYS A 139 -14.32 2.12 18.86
N ILE A 140 -13.32 1.71 19.64
CA ILE A 140 -12.61 2.58 20.59
C ILE A 140 -11.89 3.72 19.86
N VAL A 141 -11.09 3.40 18.84
CA VAL A 141 -10.37 4.41 18.04
C VAL A 141 -11.35 5.35 17.36
N LYS A 142 -12.46 4.83 16.79
CA LYS A 142 -13.50 5.67 16.19
C LYS A 142 -14.12 6.63 17.22
N GLY A 143 -14.39 6.16 18.44
CA GLY A 143 -14.91 6.99 19.53
C GLY A 143 -13.92 8.09 19.93
N ALA A 144 -12.64 7.74 20.10
CA ALA A 144 -11.59 8.68 20.44
C ALA A 144 -11.38 9.74 19.35
N SER A 145 -11.31 9.35 18.07
CA SER A 145 -11.21 10.29 16.95
C SER A 145 -12.43 11.21 16.86
N GLY A 146 -13.63 10.70 17.13
CA GLY A 146 -14.83 11.52 17.19
C GLY A 146 -14.77 12.56 18.30
N ALA A 147 -14.34 12.17 19.50
CA ALA A 147 -14.15 13.09 20.61
C ALA A 147 -13.10 14.17 20.28
N GLN A 148 -11.97 13.80 19.68
CA GLN A 148 -10.95 14.75 19.26
C GLN A 148 -11.48 15.76 18.23
N LEU A 149 -12.22 15.31 17.21
CA LEU A 149 -12.81 16.20 16.21
C LEU A 149 -13.79 17.20 16.82
N VAL A 150 -14.55 16.79 17.83
CA VAL A 150 -15.45 17.70 18.56
C VAL A 150 -14.64 18.76 19.31
N VAL A 151 -13.57 18.36 20.00
CA VAL A 151 -12.67 19.30 20.71
C VAL A 151 -12.02 20.28 19.74
N GLU A 152 -11.52 19.81 18.60
CA GLU A 152 -10.90 20.65 17.57
C GLU A 152 -11.91 21.64 16.95
N LYS A 153 -13.11 21.16 16.60
CA LYS A 153 -14.20 22.02 16.10
C LYS A 153 -14.55 23.11 17.12
N HIS A 154 -14.77 22.73 18.38
CA HIS A 154 -15.08 23.70 19.44
C HIS A 154 -13.98 24.74 19.60
N LYS A 155 -12.71 24.32 19.57
CA LYS A 155 -11.56 25.22 19.64
C LYS A 155 -11.50 26.19 18.45
N GLN A 156 -11.85 25.72 17.25
CA GLN A 156 -11.90 26.56 16.05
C GLN A 156 -13.04 27.59 16.12
N GLU A 157 -14.21 27.19 16.61
CA GLU A 157 -15.40 28.04 16.66
C GLU A 157 -15.39 29.04 17.83
N MET A 158 -14.89 28.61 19.00
CA MET A 158 -15.00 29.36 20.26
C MET A 158 -13.66 29.89 20.77
N GLY A 159 -12.53 29.49 20.17
CA GLY A 159 -11.19 29.93 20.56
C GLY A 159 -10.66 29.34 21.87
N CYS A 160 -11.40 28.44 22.52
CA CYS A 160 -11.04 27.78 23.78
C CYS A 160 -11.32 26.27 23.73
N TYR A 161 -10.81 25.51 24.71
CA TYR A 161 -11.20 24.11 24.85
C TYR A 161 -12.62 24.00 25.40
N PRO A 162 -13.39 22.96 25.01
CA PRO A 162 -14.71 22.75 25.57
C PRO A 162 -14.60 22.58 27.08
N PRO A 163 -15.53 23.14 27.88
CA PRO A 163 -15.53 22.96 29.31
C PRO A 163 -15.64 21.47 29.64
N GLU A 164 -14.72 20.97 30.47
CA GLU A 164 -14.71 19.57 30.92
C GLU A 164 -15.92 19.33 31.83
N ASP A 165 -17.03 18.88 31.26
CA ASP A 165 -18.03 18.17 32.06
C ASP A 165 -17.45 16.78 32.35
N MET A 166 -17.64 16.21 33.54
CA MET A 166 -16.95 14.96 33.95
C MET A 166 -17.33 13.71 33.12
N CYS A 167 -18.17 13.87 32.08
CA CYS A 167 -18.46 12.92 31.01
C CYS A 167 -18.39 13.50 29.57
N GLY A 168 -17.94 14.76 29.39
CA GLY A 168 -17.26 15.27 28.19
C GLY A 168 -18.01 15.33 26.85
N ILE A 169 -19.35 15.37 26.81
CA ILE A 169 -20.10 15.52 25.55
C ILE A 169 -21.28 16.47 25.76
N HIS A 170 -21.38 17.54 24.96
CA HIS A 170 -22.66 18.22 24.76
C HIS A 170 -23.63 17.23 24.08
N VAL A 171 -24.49 16.59 24.87
CA VAL A 171 -25.30 15.42 24.47
C VAL A 171 -26.42 15.77 23.46
N PHE A 172 -26.56 17.03 23.03
CA PHE A 172 -27.76 17.50 22.34
C PHE A 172 -27.56 18.36 21.09
N ASP A 173 -26.37 18.37 20.47
CA ASP A 173 -26.21 18.95 19.13
C ASP A 173 -26.13 17.85 18.07
N ASN A 174 -27.10 17.84 17.15
CA ASN A 174 -27.14 16.91 16.00
C ASN A 174 -25.98 17.12 15.00
N ASP A 175 -25.08 18.07 15.26
CA ASP A 175 -23.97 18.46 14.40
C ASP A 175 -22.64 17.81 14.84
N HIS A 176 -22.65 16.48 14.92
CA HIS A 176 -21.45 15.70 15.21
C HIS A 176 -20.56 15.58 13.96
N PRO A 177 -19.25 15.83 14.09
CA PRO A 177 -18.32 15.64 12.98
C PRO A 177 -18.35 14.19 12.52
N LYS A 178 -18.39 13.99 11.19
CA LYS A 178 -18.41 12.66 10.60
C LYS A 178 -17.05 12.00 10.80
N VAL A 179 -16.99 11.03 11.73
CA VAL A 179 -15.76 10.27 11.96
C VAL A 179 -15.44 9.43 10.71
N PRO A 180 -14.21 9.54 10.16
CA PRO A 180 -13.80 8.74 9.02
C PRO A 180 -13.85 7.25 9.31
N LYS A 181 -14.07 6.45 8.25
CA LYS A 181 -14.27 5.01 8.37
C LYS A 181 -12.93 4.32 8.56
N MET A 182 -12.54 4.11 9.81
CA MET A 182 -11.35 3.33 10.17
C MET A 182 -11.41 1.91 9.58
N ARG A 183 -10.33 1.45 8.96
CA ARG A 183 -10.15 0.08 8.47
C ARG A 183 -8.98 -0.56 9.20
N VAL A 184 -9.10 -1.87 9.44
CA VAL A 184 -8.00 -2.68 9.95
C VAL A 184 -7.57 -3.57 8.81
N ASP A 185 -6.33 -3.38 8.38
CA ASP A 185 -5.71 -4.01 7.23
C ASP A 185 -4.39 -4.67 7.67
N ASN A 186 -3.85 -5.51 6.80
CA ASN A 186 -2.50 -6.09 6.92
C ASN A 186 -1.71 -5.83 5.63
N CYS A 187 -0.46 -6.29 5.56
CA CYS A 187 0.37 -6.14 4.35
C CYS A 187 -0.33 -6.69 3.09
N ALA A 188 -0.96 -7.86 3.19
CA ALA A 188 -1.73 -8.46 2.11
C ALA A 188 -2.89 -7.58 1.60
N SER A 189 -3.54 -6.86 2.50
CA SER A 189 -4.67 -5.98 2.17
C SER A 189 -4.24 -4.79 1.33
N SER A 190 -3.00 -4.30 1.48
CA SER A 190 -2.50 -3.20 0.64
C SER A 190 -2.27 -3.68 -0.78
N VAL A 191 -1.57 -4.80 -0.97
CA VAL A 191 -1.33 -5.39 -2.29
C VAL A 191 -2.64 -5.73 -2.99
N THR A 192 -3.56 -6.37 -2.28
CA THR A 192 -4.86 -6.73 -2.86
C THR A 192 -5.66 -5.50 -3.26
N HIS A 193 -5.62 -4.41 -2.48
CA HIS A 193 -6.29 -3.17 -2.86
C HIS A 193 -5.75 -2.61 -4.19
N ILE A 194 -4.42 -2.59 -4.38
CA ILE A 194 -3.81 -2.16 -5.65
C ILE A 194 -4.23 -3.05 -6.81
N LEU A 195 -4.16 -4.38 -6.63
CA LEU A 195 -4.51 -5.34 -7.68
C LEU A 195 -5.99 -5.27 -8.06
N GLN A 196 -6.89 -5.12 -7.08
CA GLN A 196 -8.32 -4.96 -7.34
C GLN A 196 -8.63 -3.64 -8.05
N SER A 197 -7.97 -2.54 -7.68
CA SER A 197 -8.09 -1.26 -8.39
C SER A 197 -7.60 -1.38 -9.83
N ALA A 198 -6.53 -2.16 -10.06
CA ALA A 198 -6.05 -2.53 -11.38
C ALA A 198 -6.97 -3.53 -12.12
N GLY A 199 -8.13 -3.91 -11.57
CA GLY A 199 -9.12 -4.77 -12.23
C GLY A 199 -8.85 -6.27 -12.14
N TYR A 200 -7.90 -6.72 -11.33
CA TYR A 200 -7.75 -8.15 -11.03
C TYR A 200 -8.85 -8.61 -10.06
N SER A 201 -9.50 -9.74 -10.35
CA SER A 201 -10.37 -10.42 -9.38
C SER A 201 -9.50 -11.22 -8.42
N PHE A 202 -8.81 -10.51 -7.52
CA PHE A 202 -7.84 -11.07 -6.60
C PHE A 202 -8.47 -11.28 -5.22
N ASP A 203 -8.56 -12.53 -4.79
CA ASP A 203 -8.99 -12.87 -3.43
C ASP A 203 -7.84 -12.61 -2.47
N ASN A 204 -8.06 -11.75 -1.45
CA ASN A 204 -7.02 -11.34 -0.49
C ASN A 204 -6.55 -12.52 0.38
N PRO A 205 -5.41 -13.18 0.08
CA PRO A 205 -4.88 -14.22 0.93
C PRO A 205 -4.39 -13.57 2.22
N THR A 206 -4.84 -14.03 3.38
CA THR A 206 -4.38 -13.42 4.65
C THR A 206 -2.90 -13.71 4.92
N ILE A 207 -2.37 -14.80 4.36
CA ILE A 207 -0.99 -15.27 4.55
C ILE A 207 -0.19 -14.99 3.26
N PRO A 208 0.94 -14.24 3.35
CA PRO A 208 1.84 -13.91 2.25
C PRO A 208 2.21 -15.08 1.32
N THR A 209 2.51 -16.26 1.87
CA THR A 209 2.91 -17.45 1.10
C THR A 209 1.91 -17.82 0.00
N PHE A 210 0.62 -17.55 0.18
CA PHE A 210 -0.40 -17.90 -0.82
C PHE A 210 -0.48 -16.92 -2.00
N PHE A 211 0.14 -15.74 -1.90
CA PHE A 211 0.13 -14.74 -2.98
C PHE A 211 0.77 -15.27 -4.25
N THR A 212 1.91 -15.95 -4.16
CA THR A 212 2.65 -16.43 -5.34
C THR A 212 1.76 -17.26 -6.25
N SER A 213 1.08 -18.26 -5.67
CA SER A 213 0.19 -19.14 -6.43
C SER A 213 -1.00 -18.40 -7.06
N GLU A 214 -1.54 -17.41 -6.35
CA GLU A 214 -2.67 -16.62 -6.84
C GLU A 214 -2.24 -15.67 -7.96
N LEU A 215 -1.14 -14.94 -7.77
CA LEU A 215 -0.56 -14.04 -8.76
C LEU A 215 -0.24 -14.77 -10.07
N THR A 216 0.32 -15.98 -10.00
CA THR A 216 0.58 -16.78 -11.20
C THR A 216 -0.68 -17.12 -11.99
N LYS A 217 -1.83 -17.37 -11.32
CA LYS A 217 -3.12 -17.58 -12.02
C LYS A 217 -3.58 -16.33 -12.78
N HIS A 218 -3.20 -15.15 -12.31
CA HIS A 218 -3.50 -13.86 -12.93
C HIS A 218 -2.43 -13.40 -13.94
N GLY A 219 -1.52 -14.29 -14.35
CA GLY A 219 -0.54 -14.02 -15.40
C GLY A 219 0.70 -13.25 -14.94
N PHE A 220 0.98 -13.23 -13.63
CA PHE A 220 2.26 -12.73 -13.13
C PHE A 220 3.35 -13.78 -13.31
N ALA A 221 4.48 -13.38 -13.90
CA ALA A 221 5.64 -14.21 -14.11
C ALA A 221 6.70 -13.93 -13.04
N LYS A 222 7.30 -14.97 -12.48
CA LYS A 222 8.45 -14.83 -11.59
C LYS A 222 9.64 -14.32 -12.39
N VAL A 223 10.33 -13.31 -11.87
CA VAL A 223 11.58 -12.79 -12.43
C VAL A 223 12.74 -13.10 -11.50
N ASP A 224 13.95 -13.12 -12.06
CA ASP A 224 15.15 -13.26 -11.26
C ASP A 224 15.35 -12.01 -10.38
N LYS A 225 15.61 -12.22 -9.09
CA LYS A 225 15.72 -11.13 -8.12
C LYS A 225 16.97 -10.29 -8.37
N ASP A 226 18.09 -10.91 -8.73
CA ASP A 226 19.35 -10.20 -8.92
C ASP A 226 19.32 -9.38 -10.21
N GLU A 227 18.70 -9.90 -11.27
CA GLU A 227 18.41 -9.14 -12.49
C GLU A 227 17.47 -7.97 -12.20
N PHE A 228 16.38 -8.20 -11.46
CA PHE A 228 15.45 -7.13 -11.09
C PHE A 228 16.14 -6.03 -10.28
N MET A 229 16.95 -6.39 -9.28
CA MET A 229 17.72 -5.45 -8.48
C MET A 229 18.68 -4.62 -9.32
N LYS A 230 19.38 -5.25 -10.28
CA LYS A 230 20.28 -4.54 -11.21
C LYS A 230 19.53 -3.59 -12.11
N GLU A 231 18.31 -3.91 -12.52
CA GLU A 231 17.52 -3.06 -13.43
C GLU A 231 16.80 -1.92 -12.69
N HIS A 232 16.39 -2.14 -11.44
CA HIS A 232 15.41 -1.29 -10.75
C HIS A 232 15.86 -0.73 -9.41
N CYS A 233 17.02 -1.13 -8.90
CA CYS A 233 17.54 -0.70 -7.59
C CYS A 233 18.99 -0.19 -7.64
N SER A 234 19.64 -0.20 -8.80
CA SER A 234 21.08 0.05 -8.97
C SER A 234 21.52 1.51 -8.76
N ASP A 235 20.60 2.47 -8.81
CA ASP A 235 20.87 3.87 -8.46
C ASP A 235 20.89 4.14 -6.95
N HIS A 236 20.49 3.17 -6.11
CA HIS A 236 20.65 3.25 -4.65
C HIS A 236 22.05 2.74 -4.28
N LYS A 237 23.06 3.60 -4.43
CA LYS A 237 24.32 3.40 -3.70
C LYS A 237 24.01 3.49 -2.20
N MET A 238 24.29 2.41 -1.47
CA MET A 238 24.29 2.41 0.00
C MET A 238 25.20 3.51 0.56
#